data_AF-A0A4Q6G392-F1
#
_entry.id   AF-A0A4Q6G392-F1
#
_cell.length_a   1.000
_cell.length_b   1.000
_cell.length_c   1.000
_cell.angle_alpha   90.00
_cell.angle_beta   90.00
_cell.angle_gamma   90.00
#
_symmetry.space_group_name_H-M   'P 1'
#
loop_
_entity.id
_entity.type
_entity.pdbx_description
1 polymer ?
#
loop_
_entity_poly.entity_id
_entity_poly.type
_entity_poly.pdbx_seq_one_letter_code
_entity_poly.pdbx_strand_id
1 'polypeptide(L)'
;LIERLPDVRSLADRAQVAGKDAPWEETGRLVARFHRAGLDHADLNAHNVLFNAQGKGWLIDFDRGALRIPATRWRENNLVRLQRSLLKLRGERSREAVLQDFALLRRAYDSAWQRGY
;
A
#
# COMPACT_ATOMS: atom_id res chain seq x y z
N LEU A 1 12.01 -20.31 5.76
CA LEU A 1 12.07 -20.49 4.30
C LEU A 1 12.41 -19.12 3.70
N ILE A 2 13.46 -18.99 2.88
CA ILE A 2 13.70 -17.77 2.11
C ILE A 2 13.14 -18.02 0.72
N GLU A 3 11.99 -17.43 0.41
CA GLU A 3 11.39 -17.47 -0.93
C GLU A 3 11.83 -16.21 -1.68
N ARG A 4 12.51 -16.37 -2.82
CA ARG A 4 12.75 -15.24 -3.73
C ARG A 4 11.47 -14.99 -4.51
N LEU A 5 11.04 -13.73 -4.57
CA LEU A 5 9.94 -13.29 -5.41
C LEU A 5 10.52 -12.89 -6.78
N PRO A 6 10.45 -13.73 -7.83
CA PRO A 6 10.87 -13.33 -9.18
C PRO A 6 9.90 -12.27 -9.72
N ASP A 7 10.44 -11.31 -10.48
CA ASP A 7 9.67 -10.33 -11.26
C ASP A 7 8.65 -9.48 -10.46
N VAL A 8 8.96 -9.19 -9.20
CA VAL A 8 8.20 -8.22 -8.40
C VAL A 8 8.78 -6.81 -8.52
N ARG A 9 7.89 -5.82 -8.62
CA ARG A 9 8.24 -4.40 -8.53
C ARG A 9 7.47 -3.77 -7.39
N SER A 10 8.07 -2.77 -6.77
CA SER A 10 7.39 -2.03 -5.71
C SER A 10 6.29 -1.13 -6.27
N LEU A 11 5.33 -0.75 -5.42
CA LEU A 11 4.36 0.28 -5.74
C LEU A 11 5.08 1.60 -6.06
N ALA A 12 6.19 1.89 -5.38
CA ALA A 12 7.03 3.05 -5.68
C ALA A 12 7.51 3.05 -7.14
N ASP A 13 8.09 1.93 -7.62
CA ASP A 13 8.57 1.81 -9.00
C ASP A 13 7.43 1.92 -10.01
N ARG A 14 6.28 1.31 -9.68
CA ARG A 14 5.10 1.32 -10.56
C ARG A 14 4.41 2.68 -10.59
N ALA A 15 4.48 3.47 -9.52
CA ALA A 15 3.84 4.78 -9.41
C ALA A 15 4.60 5.91 -10.12
N GLN A 16 5.90 5.72 -10.42
CA GLN A 16 6.72 6.71 -11.10
C GLN A 16 6.45 6.79 -12.61
N VAL A 17 6.04 5.68 -13.22
CA VAL A 17 5.63 5.68 -14.64
C VAL A 17 4.26 6.36 -14.73
N ALA A 18 4.19 7.50 -15.40
CA ALA A 18 2.95 8.23 -15.61
C ALA A 18 1.99 7.37 -16.47
N GLY A 19 1.10 6.60 -15.83
CA GLY A 19 0.21 5.67 -16.51
C GLY A 19 -0.55 4.75 -15.55
N LYS A 20 -1.68 4.22 -16.03
CA LYS A 20 -2.74 3.48 -15.31
C LYS A 20 -2.34 2.14 -14.68
N ASP A 21 -1.06 1.77 -14.66
CA ASP A 21 -0.62 0.40 -14.38
C ASP A 21 -0.21 0.15 -12.92
N ALA A 22 -0.15 1.22 -12.11
CA ALA A 22 0.10 1.04 -10.69
C ALA A 22 -1.13 0.38 -10.04
N PRO A 23 -0.94 -0.69 -9.24
CA PRO A 23 -2.00 -1.50 -8.65
C PRO A 23 -2.63 -0.80 -7.44
N TRP A 24 -3.23 0.38 -7.66
CA TRP A 24 -3.74 1.24 -6.60
C TRP A 24 -4.84 0.56 -5.80
N GLU A 25 -5.82 -0.02 -6.48
CA GLU A 25 -6.92 -0.67 -5.81
C GLU A 25 -6.50 -1.98 -5.13
N GLU A 26 -5.66 -2.78 -5.79
CA GLU A 26 -5.08 -4.00 -5.19
C GLU A 26 -4.27 -3.66 -3.95
N THR A 27 -3.54 -2.54 -3.95
CA THR A 27 -2.84 -2.05 -2.75
C THR A 27 -3.83 -1.74 -1.65
N GLY A 28 -4.93 -1.05 -1.96
CA GLY A 28 -5.96 -0.74 -0.96
C GLY A 28 -6.56 -2.01 -0.35
N ARG A 29 -6.89 -3.00 -1.18
CA ARG A 29 -7.37 -4.32 -0.76
C ARG A 29 -6.34 -5.09 0.08
N LEU A 30 -5.08 -5.06 -0.34
CA LEU A 30 -3.96 -5.71 0.34
C LEU A 30 -3.74 -5.14 1.74
N VAL A 31 -3.65 -3.82 1.86
CA VAL A 31 -3.47 -3.12 3.13
C VAL A 31 -4.66 -3.37 4.05
N ALA A 32 -5.90 -3.33 3.53
CA ALA A 32 -7.09 -3.66 4.31
C ALA A 32 -7.05 -5.08 4.88
N ARG A 33 -6.61 -6.07 4.09
CA ARG A 33 -6.45 -7.46 4.52
C ARG A 33 -5.46 -7.59 5.68
N PHE A 34 -4.31 -6.94 5.60
CA PHE A 34 -3.32 -6.95 6.67
C PHE A 34 -3.80 -6.21 7.92
N HIS A 35 -4.44 -5.05 7.76
CA HIS A 35 -5.00 -4.31 8.88
C HIS A 35 -6.10 -5.09 9.61
N ARG A 36 -6.87 -5.93 8.90
CA ARG A 36 -7.87 -6.84 9.49
C ARG A 36 -7.24 -7.95 10.31
N ALA A 37 -6.13 -8.50 9.83
CA ALA A 37 -5.32 -9.45 10.59
C ALA A 37 -4.61 -8.78 11.80
N GLY A 38 -4.80 -7.47 12.02
CA GLY A 38 -4.22 -6.74 13.13
C GLY A 38 -2.81 -6.23 12.87
N LEU A 39 -2.28 -6.34 11.64
CA LEU A 39 -0.92 -5.88 11.36
C LEU A 39 -0.84 -4.35 11.31
N ASP A 40 -0.25 -3.76 12.34
CA ASP A 40 0.23 -2.38 12.35
C ASP A 40 1.64 -2.31 11.78
N HIS A 41 1.74 -1.92 10.52
CA HIS A 41 3.01 -1.74 9.82
C HIS A 41 3.52 -0.31 10.04
N ALA A 42 4.23 -0.07 11.14
CA ALA A 42 4.63 1.27 11.56
C ALA A 42 5.51 2.04 10.55
N ASP A 43 6.15 1.33 9.61
CA ASP A 43 6.91 1.90 8.49
C ASP A 43 6.27 1.69 7.11
N LEU A 44 4.94 1.55 7.02
CA LEU A 44 4.26 1.32 5.74
C LEU A 44 4.57 2.43 4.73
N ASN A 45 5.26 2.08 3.65
CA ASN A 45 5.66 2.97 2.57
C ASN A 45 5.56 2.25 1.21
N ALA A 46 5.63 3.01 0.11
CA ALA A 46 5.41 2.47 -1.23
C ALA A 46 6.49 1.49 -1.73
N HIS A 47 7.70 1.48 -1.14
CA HIS A 47 8.71 0.46 -1.45
C HIS A 47 8.38 -0.88 -0.80
N ASN A 48 7.68 -0.86 0.34
CA ASN A 48 7.32 -2.05 1.11
C ASN A 48 6.03 -2.73 0.61
N VAL A 49 5.46 -2.25 -0.49
CA VAL A 49 4.33 -2.87 -1.18
C VAL A 49 4.82 -3.41 -2.52
N LEU A 50 4.84 -4.73 -2.69
CA LEU A 50 5.36 -5.37 -3.89
C LEU A 50 4.25 -6.02 -4.69
N PHE A 51 4.39 -6.02 -6.02
CA PHE A 51 3.50 -6.73 -6.93
C PHE A 51 4.28 -7.42 -8.05
N ASN A 52 3.83 -8.61 -8.42
CA ASN A 52 4.31 -9.27 -9.64
C ASN A 52 3.50 -8.83 -10.88
N ALA A 53 3.89 -9.35 -12.04
CA ALA A 53 3.20 -9.11 -13.30
C ALA A 53 1.73 -9.59 -13.30
N GLN A 54 1.41 -10.62 -12.50
CA GLN A 54 0.08 -11.21 -12.39
C GLN A 54 -0.82 -10.50 -11.37
N GLY A 55 -0.37 -9.39 -10.77
CA GLY A 55 -1.15 -8.61 -9.80
C GLY A 55 -1.22 -9.21 -8.38
N LYS A 56 -0.49 -10.30 -8.11
CA LYS A 56 -0.31 -10.80 -6.73
C LYS A 56 0.54 -9.79 -5.97
N GLY A 57 0.09 -9.43 -4.77
CA GLY A 57 0.70 -8.39 -3.94
C GLY A 57 1.16 -8.90 -2.58
N TRP A 58 2.26 -8.31 -2.08
CA TRP A 58 2.87 -8.60 -0.79
C TRP A 58 3.16 -7.30 -0.03
N LEU A 59 3.09 -7.37 1.29
CA LEU A 59 3.78 -6.42 2.18
C LEU A 59 5.07 -7.07 2.65
N ILE A 60 6.14 -6.30 2.76
CA ILE A 60 7.46 -6.74 3.23
C ILE A 60 7.97 -5.79 4.31
N ASP A 61 9.11 -6.11 4.93
CA ASP A 61 9.78 -5.27 5.93
C ASP A 61 8.91 -5.01 7.18
N PHE A 62 8.72 -6.07 7.96
CA PHE A 62 7.94 -6.04 9.19
C PHE A 62 8.79 -5.81 10.44
N ASP A 63 10.02 -5.31 10.32
CA ASP A 63 10.95 -5.14 11.45
C ASP A 63 10.38 -4.20 12.53
N ARG A 64 9.51 -3.27 12.12
CA ARG A 64 8.75 -2.38 13.01
C ARG A 64 7.26 -2.70 13.08
N GLY A 65 6.85 -3.85 12.53
CA GLY A 65 5.48 -4.32 12.52
C GLY A 65 5.05 -4.84 13.89
N ALA A 66 3.79 -4.62 14.25
CA ALA A 66 3.20 -5.19 15.46
C ALA A 66 1.80 -5.73 15.16
N LEU A 67 1.43 -6.85 15.79
CA LEU A 67 0.04 -7.29 15.82
C LEU A 67 -0.70 -6.51 16.91
N ARG A 68 -1.81 -5.89 16.53
CA ARG A 68 -2.66 -5.07 17.39
C ARG A 68 -4.12 -5.41 17.15
N ILE A 69 -4.95 -5.22 18.17
CA ILE A 69 -6.39 -5.16 17.96
C ILE A 69 -6.67 -4.04 16.95
N PRO A 70 -7.43 -4.31 15.86
CA PRO A 70 -7.71 -3.30 14.87
C PRO A 70 -8.38 -2.06 15.45
N ALA A 71 -7.73 -0.91 15.26
CA ALA A 71 -8.21 0.39 15.72
C ALA A 71 -7.96 1.44 14.66
N THR A 72 -8.88 2.39 14.53
CA THR A 72 -8.85 3.41 13.46
C THR A 72 -7.56 4.22 13.48
N ARG A 73 -7.09 4.65 14.67
CA ARG A 73 -5.91 5.53 14.78
C ARG A 73 -4.66 4.96 14.11
N TRP A 74 -4.27 3.73 14.41
CA TRP A 74 -3.02 3.19 13.85
C TRP A 74 -3.14 2.85 12.37
N ARG A 75 -4.32 2.37 11.94
CA ARG A 75 -4.60 2.09 10.52
C ARG A 75 -4.51 3.35 9.67
N GLU A 76 -5.10 4.45 10.13
CA GLU A 76 -5.02 5.75 9.46
C GLU A 76 -3.58 6.27 9.43
N ASN A 77 -2.82 6.11 10.52
CA ASN A 77 -1.41 6.51 10.53
C ASN A 77 -0.59 5.77 9.47
N ASN A 78 -0.86 4.48 9.24
CA ASN A 78 -0.19 3.70 8.19
C ASN A 78 -0.57 4.19 6.79
N LEU A 79 -1.84 4.48 6.54
CA LEU A 79 -2.29 5.07 5.27
C LEU A 79 -1.69 6.45 5.03
N VAL A 80 -1.58 7.30 6.06
CA VAL A 80 -0.93 8.61 5.98
C VAL A 80 0.56 8.47 5.65
N ARG A 81 1.27 7.52 6.27
CA ARG A 81 2.67 7.24 5.95
C ARG A 81 2.83 6.80 4.50
N LEU A 82 1.97 5.91 4.02
CA LEU A 82 1.95 5.46 2.64
C LEU A 82 1.74 6.64 1.67
N GLN A 83 0.72 7.47 1.90
CA GLN A 83 0.47 8.67 1.10
C GLN A 83 1.67 9.62 1.07
N ARG A 84 2.28 9.89 2.24
CA ARG A 84 3.47 10.75 2.34
C ARG A 84 4.65 10.18 1.57
N SER A 85 4.83 8.86 1.56
CA SER A 85 5.90 8.22 0.77
C SER A 85 5.68 8.42 -0.74
N LEU A 86 4.46 8.26 -1.22
CA LEU A 86 4.11 8.50 -2.63
C LEU A 86 4.33 9.96 -3.03
N LEU A 87 3.96 10.91 -2.16
CA LEU A 87 4.19 12.34 -2.40
C LEU A 87 5.67 12.72 -2.46
N LYS A 88 6.53 12.02 -1.70
CA LYS A 88 7.98 12.19 -1.77
C LYS A 88 8.55 11.63 -3.08
N LEU A 89 7.97 10.54 -3.59
CA LEU A 89 8.39 9.84 -4.80
C LEU A 89 7.79 10.42 -6.09
N ARG A 90 7.04 11.52 -6.02
CA ARG A 90 6.27 12.05 -7.14
C ARG A 90 7.11 12.46 -8.36
N GLY A 91 8.41 12.74 -8.18
CA GLY A 91 9.26 13.28 -9.25
C GLY A 91 8.62 14.54 -9.86
N GLU A 92 8.48 14.53 -11.18
CA GLU A 92 7.84 15.60 -11.96
C GLU A 92 6.30 15.58 -11.91
N ARG A 93 5.67 14.54 -11.33
CA ARG A 93 4.22 14.46 -11.21
C ARG A 93 3.71 15.54 -10.25
N SER A 94 2.57 16.14 -10.60
CA SER A 94 1.90 17.08 -9.70
C SER A 94 1.45 16.39 -8.41
N ARG A 95 1.34 17.17 -7.33
CA ARG A 95 0.82 16.68 -6.06
C ARG A 95 -0.60 16.14 -6.23
N GLU A 96 -1.41 16.82 -7.04
CA GLU A 96 -2.81 16.52 -7.31
C GLU A 96 -2.95 15.17 -8.01
N ALA A 97 -2.10 14.86 -8.99
CA ALA A 97 -2.12 13.58 -9.69
C ALA A 97 -1.83 12.41 -8.73
N VAL A 98 -0.85 12.57 -7.84
CA VAL A 98 -0.54 11.56 -6.81
C VAL A 98 -1.67 11.40 -5.80
N LEU A 99 -2.34 12.50 -5.43
CA LEU A 99 -3.49 12.44 -4.52
C LEU A 99 -4.71 11.75 -5.15
N GLN A 100 -4.94 11.94 -6.46
CA GLN A 100 -6.00 11.25 -7.21
C GLN A 100 -5.75 9.74 -7.28
N ASP A 101 -4.51 9.33 -7.55
CA ASP A 101 -4.09 7.93 -7.50
C ASP A 101 -4.27 7.32 -6.12
N PHE A 102 -3.82 8.02 -5.07
CA PHE A 102 -4.01 7.57 -3.70
C PHE A 102 -5.49 7.48 -3.33
N ALA A 103 -6.36 8.32 -3.90
CA ALA A 103 -7.80 8.23 -3.68
C ALA A 103 -8.41 6.93 -4.25
N LEU A 104 -7.87 6.37 -5.34
CA LEU A 104 -8.28 5.04 -5.84
C LEU A 104 -7.96 3.96 -4.79
N LEU A 105 -6.72 3.95 -4.30
CA LEU A 105 -6.27 3.06 -3.23
C LEU A 105 -7.16 3.20 -1.99
N ARG A 106 -7.40 4.44 -1.55
CA ARG A 106 -8.19 4.74 -0.36
C ARG A 106 -9.62 4.21 -0.47
N ARG A 107 -10.29 4.45 -1.61
CA ARG A 107 -11.64 3.91 -1.85
C ARG A 107 -11.67 2.39 -1.79
N ALA A 108 -10.71 1.72 -2.43
CA ALA A 108 -10.60 0.27 -2.40
C ALA A 108 -10.31 -0.27 -0.99
N TYR A 109 -9.50 0.45 -0.21
CA TYR A 109 -9.25 0.14 1.20
C TYR A 109 -10.52 0.27 2.05
N ASP A 110 -11.25 1.38 1.94
CA ASP A 110 -12.43 1.65 2.77
C ASP A 110 -13.56 0.65 2.44
N SER A 111 -13.82 0.41 1.15
CA SER A 111 -14.76 -0.62 0.68
C SER A 111 -14.31 -2.03 1.06
N ALA A 112 -13.00 -2.26 0.94
CA ALA A 112 -12.21 -3.30 1.58
C ALA A 112 -12.72 -3.59 2.98
N TRP A 113 -12.44 -2.65 3.88
CA TRP A 113 -12.62 -2.66 5.32
C TRP A 113 -14.07 -2.82 5.79
N GLN A 114 -15.02 -2.16 5.12
CA GLN A 114 -16.44 -2.18 5.49
C GLN A 114 -17.11 -3.54 5.27
N ARG A 115 -16.71 -4.27 4.22
CA ARG A 115 -17.24 -5.62 3.92
C ARG A 115 -16.64 -6.66 4.87
N GLY A 116 -16.90 -6.59 6.17
CA GLY A 116 -16.37 -7.56 7.16
C GLY A 116 -16.41 -9.00 6.62
N TYR A 117 -15.32 -9.75 6.83
CA TYR A 117 -15.32 -11.20 6.60
C TYR A 117 -15.76 -11.90 7.88
#